data_AF-A0A6V7UQS8-F1
#
_entry.id   AF-A0A6V7UQS8-F1
#
_cell.length_a   1.000
_cell.length_b   1.000
_cell.length_c   1.000
_cell.angle_alpha   90.00
_cell.angle_beta   90.00
_cell.angle_gamma   90.00
#
_symmetry.space_group_name_H-M   'P 1'
#
loop_
_entity.id
_entity.type
_entity.pdbx_description
1 polymer ?
#
loop_
_entity_poly.entity_id
_entity_poly.type
_entity_poly.pdbx_seq_one_letter_code
_entity_poly.pdbx_strand_id
1 'polypeptide(L)'
;MLNLKYLFNNNQISFVLLAIGIFVFRCLFSSWIIDQFRDDNIFVLRAFYYPQSKLYNSQESQPNIVVILINLERRLFIKSINPECIYEGNRYLASLESVHEGYSHAPCRLGLFRIVCQLPWRQEPPNNKIGISLRGSPTIKISLKPADSKFRQLIFCPGRMFLFEQWHLFLATMESNKLLGADLIIAHIQSIITELIPLLKIYENEGILQIRSSLRMPDNQKQNLLFNPNEETLWNNQLINFHECLYEFKKGRWGKKDLLNINIKNHFYSDIKHKCFKSSSELLLKIKIKMENFYKKGKGAGLMRGGAFSLFFIFFFHAGIFKKILSVYFFSGKFLFSAAFIGFPDWDDILISPSAIPFTKGLMDFSMANPQVAAFLPKRYPGQIEILEKLLSRSPTSPIEHLFLESIKFSIWPEDAEFISKIILRPQLVNSVDLHGVGQIIEGFIQSELPENIAFFVHARDFKNARMTAILPPALLLTRNTLLTLQKHNLSSFSSSPLLKKLPKKEKYLNLLNNCLKRKNIEGRVRTQKQSKCFNYAQCKPKIKLQIEDEECLNTDNLWEEIYLPNKHLRIFVLEESRLKIKKICQI
;
A
#
# COMPACT_ATOMS: atom_id res chain seq x y z
N MET A 1 -74.80 0.06 -21.56
CA MET A 1 -73.68 0.98 -21.86
C MET A 1 -72.99 1.29 -20.53
N LEU A 2 -71.80 0.81 -20.22
CA LEU A 2 -70.52 1.12 -20.89
C LEU A 2 -69.54 -0.07 -20.87
N ASN A 3 -69.01 -0.35 -22.06
CA ASN A 3 -67.89 -1.23 -22.36
C ASN A 3 -66.58 -0.67 -21.79
N LEU A 4 -65.80 -1.53 -21.11
CA LEU A 4 -64.37 -1.34 -20.87
C LEU A 4 -63.59 -2.55 -21.44
N LYS A 5 -63.88 -2.86 -22.71
CA LYS A 5 -62.94 -3.54 -23.62
C LYS A 5 -62.06 -2.46 -24.24
N TYR A 6 -60.74 -2.71 -24.27
CA TYR A 6 -59.63 -1.87 -24.75
C TYR A 6 -58.92 -1.01 -23.69
N LEU A 7 -57.69 -1.41 -23.34
CA LEU A 7 -56.48 -0.74 -23.83
C LEU A 7 -55.20 -1.39 -23.24
N PHE A 8 -54.96 -2.66 -23.54
CA PHE A 8 -53.61 -3.12 -23.88
C PHE A 8 -53.80 -4.23 -24.91
N ASN A 9 -53.49 -3.91 -26.17
CA ASN A 9 -53.51 -4.88 -27.25
C ASN A 9 -52.54 -6.00 -26.85
N ASN A 10 -52.93 -7.29 -26.91
CA ASN A 10 -52.08 -8.42 -26.49
C ASN A 10 -50.67 -8.36 -27.11
N ASN A 11 -50.54 -7.75 -28.30
CA ASN A 11 -49.27 -7.51 -28.96
C ASN A 11 -48.30 -6.60 -28.18
N GLN A 12 -48.77 -5.57 -27.45
CA GLN A 12 -47.88 -4.66 -26.70
C GLN A 12 -47.23 -5.31 -25.48
N ILE A 13 -47.95 -6.19 -24.78
CA ILE A 13 -47.38 -6.94 -23.63
C ILE A 13 -46.31 -7.92 -24.13
N SER A 14 -46.57 -8.60 -25.26
CA SER A 14 -45.58 -9.48 -25.90
C SER A 14 -44.32 -8.73 -26.35
N PHE A 15 -44.44 -7.51 -26.89
CA PHE A 15 -43.28 -6.68 -27.25
C PHE A 15 -42.46 -6.26 -26.04
N VAL A 16 -43.09 -5.90 -24.92
CA VAL A 16 -42.37 -5.53 -23.69
C VAL A 16 -41.66 -6.74 -23.08
N LEU A 17 -42.31 -7.90 -23.03
CA LEU A 17 -41.70 -9.14 -22.55
C LEU A 17 -40.55 -9.61 -23.45
N LEU A 18 -40.68 -9.47 -24.77
CA LEU A 18 -39.62 -9.77 -25.72
C LEU A 18 -38.43 -8.81 -25.55
N ALA A 19 -38.68 -7.51 -25.37
CA ALA A 19 -37.62 -6.53 -25.14
C ALA A 19 -36.88 -6.77 -23.81
N ILE A 20 -37.60 -7.13 -22.74
CA ILE A 20 -37.01 -7.55 -21.46
C ILE A 20 -36.21 -8.84 -21.65
N GLY A 21 -36.77 -9.82 -22.36
CA GLY A 21 -36.10 -11.09 -22.68
C GLY A 21 -34.81 -10.88 -23.46
N ILE A 22 -34.82 -10.05 -24.51
CA ILE A 22 -33.63 -9.69 -25.29
C ILE A 22 -32.62 -8.91 -24.44
N PHE A 23 -33.07 -7.99 -23.58
CA PHE A 23 -32.16 -7.23 -22.72
C PHE A 23 -31.50 -8.14 -21.67
N VAL A 24 -32.28 -9.00 -21.01
CA VAL A 24 -31.77 -9.99 -20.05
C VAL A 24 -30.85 -10.98 -20.75
N PHE A 25 -31.24 -11.51 -21.91
CA PHE A 25 -30.40 -12.39 -22.72
C PHE A 25 -29.11 -11.68 -23.14
N ARG A 26 -29.17 -10.44 -23.63
CA ARG A 26 -27.98 -9.69 -24.01
C ARG A 26 -27.08 -9.39 -22.82
N CYS A 27 -27.61 -9.07 -21.64
CA CYS A 27 -26.83 -8.88 -20.42
C CYS A 27 -26.18 -10.18 -19.93
N LEU A 28 -26.93 -11.29 -19.93
CA LEU A 28 -26.43 -12.59 -19.50
C LEU A 28 -25.41 -13.17 -20.50
N PHE A 29 -25.72 -13.11 -21.79
CA PHE A 29 -24.92 -13.68 -22.87
C PHE A 29 -23.67 -12.85 -23.17
N SER A 30 -23.74 -11.51 -23.12
CA SER A 30 -22.53 -10.67 -23.26
C SER A 30 -21.58 -10.82 -22.07
N SER A 31 -22.11 -10.91 -20.85
CA SER A 31 -21.29 -11.21 -19.67
C SER A 31 -20.68 -12.61 -19.74
N TRP A 32 -21.40 -13.60 -20.26
CA TRP A 32 -20.95 -14.98 -20.35
C TRP A 32 -19.89 -15.18 -21.45
N ILE A 33 -20.09 -14.61 -22.65
CA ILE A 33 -19.11 -14.70 -23.75
C ILE A 33 -17.82 -13.95 -23.41
N ILE A 34 -17.90 -12.75 -22.83
CA ILE A 34 -16.70 -11.96 -22.50
C ILE A 34 -15.86 -12.64 -21.42
N ASP A 35 -16.49 -13.39 -20.49
CA ASP A 35 -15.76 -14.10 -19.43
C ASP A 35 -15.14 -15.42 -19.87
N GLN A 36 -15.63 -16.06 -20.96
CA GLN A 36 -15.08 -17.35 -21.41
C GLN A 36 -13.73 -17.25 -22.13
N PHE A 37 -13.37 -16.10 -22.68
CA PHE A 37 -12.19 -15.97 -23.55
C PHE A 37 -11.06 -15.12 -22.95
N ARG A 38 -11.04 -14.92 -21.63
CA ARG A 38 -10.04 -14.06 -21.00
C ARG A 38 -9.21 -14.80 -19.97
N ASP A 39 -7.91 -14.92 -20.25
CA ASP A 39 -6.96 -15.46 -19.28
C ASP A 39 -6.96 -14.63 -18.00
N ASP A 40 -7.22 -15.31 -16.90
CA ASP A 40 -7.09 -14.83 -15.53
C ASP A 40 -5.60 -14.80 -15.16
N ASN A 41 -5.13 -13.70 -14.57
CA ASN A 41 -3.71 -13.53 -14.23
C ASN A 41 -3.51 -13.47 -12.70
N ILE A 42 -2.57 -14.27 -12.21
CA ILE A 42 -2.10 -14.25 -10.81
C ILE A 42 -0.61 -13.98 -10.82
N PHE A 43 -0.15 -13.10 -9.94
CA PHE A 43 1.28 -12.82 -9.74
C PHE A 43 1.65 -13.19 -8.30
N VAL A 44 2.45 -14.23 -8.13
CA VAL A 44 3.03 -14.64 -6.84
C VAL A 44 4.33 -13.88 -6.64
N LEU A 45 4.38 -13.02 -5.63
CA LEU A 45 5.37 -11.95 -5.53
C LEU A 45 6.49 -12.28 -4.54
N ARG A 46 6.12 -12.58 -3.30
CA ARG A 46 7.06 -12.84 -2.19
C ARG A 46 6.42 -13.79 -1.20
N ALA A 47 7.22 -14.56 -0.49
CA ALA A 47 6.77 -15.32 0.66
C ALA A 47 7.71 -15.15 1.84
N PHE A 48 7.11 -14.97 3.01
CA PHE A 48 7.80 -14.81 4.28
C PHE A 48 7.45 -15.97 5.17
N TYR A 49 8.45 -16.52 5.85
CA TYR A 49 8.21 -17.54 6.87
C TYR A 49 8.56 -17.02 8.26
N TYR A 50 7.73 -17.43 9.22
CA TYR A 50 7.85 -17.05 10.62
C TYR A 50 7.98 -18.34 11.42
N PRO A 51 9.21 -18.71 11.82
CA PRO A 51 9.38 -19.80 12.76
C PRO A 51 8.79 -19.33 14.10
N GLN A 52 7.77 -20.02 14.60
CA GLN A 52 7.26 -19.74 15.93
C GLN A 52 8.25 -20.28 16.95
N SER A 53 8.97 -19.36 17.60
CA SER A 53 9.65 -19.67 18.84
C SER A 53 8.61 -20.02 19.90
N LYS A 54 8.87 -21.05 20.72
CA LYS A 54 8.08 -21.43 21.90
C LYS A 54 7.61 -20.18 22.66
N LEU A 55 6.38 -19.75 22.39
CA LEU A 55 5.77 -18.64 23.10
C LEU A 55 5.44 -19.15 24.51
N TYR A 56 5.97 -18.42 25.49
CA TYR A 56 5.84 -18.54 26.94
C TYR A 56 4.70 -19.46 27.44
N ASN A 57 5.08 -20.53 28.15
CA ASN A 57 4.27 -21.38 29.03
C ASN A 57 2.96 -22.03 28.51
N SER A 58 2.54 -21.84 27.25
CA SER A 58 1.51 -22.70 26.67
C SER A 58 2.16 -23.98 26.15
N GLN A 59 1.79 -25.14 26.71
CA GLN A 59 2.24 -26.45 26.23
C GLN A 59 1.85 -26.73 24.75
N GLU A 60 0.95 -25.94 24.16
CA GLU A 60 0.64 -25.97 22.73
C GLU A 60 1.71 -25.23 21.90
N SER A 61 2.48 -26.00 21.13
CA SER A 61 3.31 -25.47 20.06
C SER A 61 2.41 -24.83 19.00
N GLN A 62 2.51 -23.51 18.83
CA GLN A 62 1.82 -22.84 17.73
C GLN A 62 2.41 -23.25 16.37
N PRO A 63 1.59 -23.35 15.32
CA PRO A 63 2.06 -23.69 13.98
C PRO A 63 2.94 -22.58 13.41
N ASN A 64 3.91 -22.96 12.58
CA ASN A 64 4.70 -22.02 11.80
C ASN A 64 3.81 -21.34 10.77
N ILE A 65 4.14 -20.10 10.44
CA ILE A 65 3.31 -19.28 9.57
C ILE A 65 4.09 -18.95 8.31
N VAL A 66 3.42 -19.09 7.16
CA VAL A 66 3.92 -18.60 5.88
C VAL A 66 2.93 -17.58 5.34
N VAL A 67 3.45 -16.42 4.95
CA VAL A 67 2.65 -15.33 4.37
C VAL A 67 3.15 -15.09 2.96
N ILE A 68 2.26 -15.22 1.98
CA ILE A 68 2.57 -15.10 0.56
C ILE A 68 1.85 -13.89 0.01
N LEU A 69 2.60 -12.92 -0.49
CA LEU A 69 2.08 -11.75 -1.18
C LEU A 69 1.76 -12.10 -2.63
N ILE A 70 0.53 -11.82 -3.06
CA ILE A 70 0.09 -12.02 -4.43
C ILE A 70 -0.62 -10.78 -4.97
N ASN A 71 -0.46 -10.51 -6.25
CA ASN A 71 -1.37 -9.63 -6.98
C ASN A 71 -2.35 -10.51 -7.75
N LEU A 72 -3.64 -10.18 -7.63
CA LEU A 72 -4.72 -10.94 -8.20
C LEU A 72 -5.72 -10.01 -8.87
N GLU A 73 -6.29 -10.41 -10.00
CA GLU A 73 -7.44 -9.70 -10.56
C GLU A 73 -8.60 -9.70 -9.56
N ARG A 74 -9.15 -8.53 -9.21
CA ARG A 74 -10.19 -8.43 -8.17
C ARG A 74 -11.43 -9.30 -8.45
N ARG A 75 -11.74 -9.56 -9.73
CA ARG A 75 -12.82 -10.48 -10.14
C ARG A 75 -12.58 -11.93 -9.70
N LEU A 76 -11.33 -12.36 -9.57
CA LEU A 76 -10.96 -13.70 -9.14
C LEU A 76 -11.14 -13.89 -7.63
N PHE A 77 -10.92 -12.84 -6.84
CA PHE A 77 -11.22 -12.86 -5.41
C PHE A 77 -12.71 -13.17 -5.18
N ILE A 78 -13.59 -12.59 -6.01
CA ILE A 78 -15.04 -12.85 -5.98
C ILE A 78 -15.38 -14.30 -6.37
N LYS A 79 -14.52 -14.96 -7.18
CA LYS A 79 -14.69 -16.35 -7.62
C LYS A 79 -14.13 -17.39 -6.63
N SER A 80 -13.77 -16.98 -5.40
CA SER A 80 -13.28 -17.87 -4.31
C SER A 80 -12.13 -18.78 -4.74
N ILE A 81 -10.99 -18.19 -5.10
CA ILE A 81 -9.74 -18.96 -5.13
C ILE A 81 -9.54 -19.45 -3.70
N ASN A 82 -9.70 -20.75 -3.48
CA ASN A 82 -9.36 -21.41 -2.23
C ASN A 82 -7.87 -21.81 -2.33
N PRO A 83 -6.93 -20.98 -1.83
CA PRO A 83 -5.54 -21.37 -1.82
C PRO A 83 -5.31 -22.53 -0.86
N GLU A 84 -4.45 -23.45 -1.26
CA GLU A 84 -3.94 -24.51 -0.39
C GLU A 84 -2.43 -24.40 -0.34
N CYS A 85 -1.86 -24.51 0.85
CA CYS A 85 -0.42 -24.59 1.01
C CYS A 85 -0.01 -26.05 1.05
N ILE A 86 1.05 -26.39 0.33
CA ILE A 86 1.54 -27.76 0.18
C ILE A 86 2.86 -27.85 0.92
N TYR A 87 2.93 -28.74 1.91
CA TYR A 87 4.14 -29.01 2.67
C TYR A 87 4.33 -30.52 2.82
N GLU A 88 5.49 -31.03 2.38
CA GLU A 88 5.81 -32.47 2.40
C GLU A 88 4.73 -33.34 1.71
N GLY A 89 4.14 -32.82 0.63
CA GLY A 89 3.06 -33.48 -0.12
C GLY A 89 1.67 -33.35 0.51
N ASN A 90 1.57 -32.88 1.76
CA ASN A 90 0.30 -32.66 2.43
C ASN A 90 -0.28 -31.29 2.10
N ARG A 91 -1.61 -31.21 1.99
CA ARG A 91 -2.36 -29.97 1.74
C ARG A 91 -2.86 -29.37 3.04
N TYR A 92 -2.67 -28.08 3.21
CA TYR A 92 -3.09 -27.29 4.35
C TYR A 92 -3.98 -26.15 3.88
N LEU A 93 -5.07 -25.91 4.61
CA LEU A 93 -5.95 -24.78 4.35
C LEU A 93 -5.18 -23.47 4.55
N ALA A 94 -5.43 -22.51 3.67
CA ALA A 94 -4.86 -21.19 3.74
C ALA A 94 -5.93 -20.12 3.67
N SER A 95 -5.75 -19.01 4.40
CA SER A 95 -6.64 -17.86 4.29
C SER A 95 -6.18 -16.96 3.17
N LEU A 96 -7.10 -16.53 2.30
CA LEU A 96 -6.87 -15.48 1.32
C LEU A 96 -7.47 -14.19 1.85
N GLU A 97 -6.63 -13.20 2.13
CA GLU A 97 -7.04 -11.94 2.73
C GLU A 97 -6.67 -10.78 1.82
N SER A 98 -7.61 -9.84 1.65
CA SER A 98 -7.26 -8.55 1.05
C SER A 98 -6.29 -7.86 1.98
N VAL A 99 -5.21 -7.32 1.42
CA VAL A 99 -4.24 -6.52 2.18
C VAL A 99 -4.76 -5.08 2.35
N HIS A 100 -5.84 -4.70 1.67
CA HIS A 100 -6.36 -3.34 1.69
C HIS A 100 -7.88 -3.35 1.88
N GLU A 101 -8.36 -2.71 2.95
CA GLU A 101 -9.80 -2.54 3.23
C GLU A 101 -10.28 -1.09 3.10
N GLY A 102 -9.38 -0.09 3.01
CA GLY A 102 -9.76 1.33 3.18
C GLY A 102 -9.27 2.31 2.11
N TYR A 103 -10.18 3.19 1.68
CA TYR A 103 -9.98 4.49 1.00
C TYR A 103 -9.52 4.61 -0.47
N SER A 104 -9.11 3.55 -1.19
CA SER A 104 -8.76 3.74 -2.61
C SER A 104 -9.98 3.65 -3.55
N HIS A 105 -10.51 4.81 -3.94
CA HIS A 105 -11.55 5.03 -4.97
C HIS A 105 -11.17 4.58 -6.39
N ALA A 106 -9.97 4.01 -6.61
CA ALA A 106 -9.57 3.50 -7.91
C ALA A 106 -9.99 2.02 -8.05
N PRO A 107 -10.89 1.68 -8.99
CA PRO A 107 -11.22 0.30 -9.32
C PRO A 107 -10.10 -0.31 -10.18
N CYS A 108 -8.90 -0.44 -9.59
CA CYS A 108 -7.79 -1.14 -10.21
C CYS A 108 -8.18 -2.58 -10.54
N ARG A 109 -7.73 -3.08 -11.70
CA ARG A 109 -7.98 -4.47 -12.07
C ARG A 109 -7.27 -5.43 -11.12
N LEU A 110 -6.02 -5.14 -10.75
CA LEU A 110 -5.26 -5.95 -9.80
C LEU A 110 -5.38 -5.38 -8.38
N GLY A 111 -5.60 -6.27 -7.42
CA GLY A 111 -5.49 -5.99 -5.99
C GLY A 111 -4.33 -6.76 -5.37
N LEU A 112 -3.78 -6.22 -4.28
CA LEU A 112 -2.79 -6.88 -3.45
C LEU A 112 -3.50 -7.72 -2.38
N PHE A 113 -3.15 -9.00 -2.32
CA PHE A 113 -3.69 -9.96 -1.37
C PHE A 113 -2.55 -10.68 -0.66
N ARG A 114 -2.88 -11.32 0.44
CA ARG A 114 -1.98 -12.23 1.15
C ARG A 114 -2.65 -13.59 1.32
N ILE A 115 -1.85 -14.63 1.17
CA ILE A 115 -2.22 -15.99 1.58
C ILE A 115 -1.50 -16.27 2.89
N VAL A 116 -2.22 -16.69 3.92
CA VAL A 116 -1.63 -17.09 5.20
C VAL A 116 -1.80 -18.60 5.39
N CYS A 117 -0.67 -19.31 5.47
CA CYS A 117 -0.61 -20.74 5.75
C CYS A 117 -0.24 -20.96 7.22
N GLN A 118 -0.90 -21.90 7.88
CA GLN A 118 -0.46 -22.46 9.17
C GLN A 118 0.07 -23.87 8.94
N LEU A 119 1.35 -24.09 9.23
CA LEU A 119 2.07 -25.30 8.84
C LEU A 119 2.67 -25.99 10.09
N PRO A 120 2.60 -27.33 10.20
CA PRO A 120 2.83 -28.04 11.47
C PRO A 120 4.30 -28.38 11.77
N TRP A 121 5.27 -27.98 10.93
CA TRP A 121 6.67 -28.37 11.13
C TRP A 121 7.29 -27.67 12.34
N ARG A 122 8.37 -28.24 12.90
CA ARG A 122 9.02 -27.75 14.14
C ARG A 122 10.39 -27.11 13.95
N GLN A 123 10.99 -27.21 12.77
CA GLN A 123 12.36 -26.72 12.46
C GLN A 123 12.35 -25.65 11.36
N GLU A 124 13.52 -25.24 10.83
CA GLU A 124 13.55 -24.35 9.67
C GLU A 124 12.90 -25.00 8.45
N PRO A 125 12.14 -24.25 7.64
CA PRO A 125 11.55 -24.80 6.43
C PRO A 125 12.65 -25.19 5.44
N PRO A 126 12.66 -26.42 4.91
CA PRO A 126 13.48 -26.72 3.76
C PRO A 126 12.93 -25.95 2.55
N ASN A 127 13.75 -25.09 1.95
CA ASN A 127 13.41 -24.16 0.85
C ASN A 127 12.70 -24.81 -0.36
N ASN A 128 12.72 -26.14 -0.48
CA ASN A 128 12.16 -26.87 -1.61
C ASN A 128 10.85 -27.63 -1.31
N LYS A 129 10.37 -27.64 -0.06
CA LYS A 129 9.21 -28.47 0.33
C LYS A 129 7.91 -27.70 0.46
N ILE A 130 7.90 -26.41 0.17
CA ILE A 130 6.72 -25.55 0.33
C ILE A 130 6.26 -25.07 -1.03
N GLY A 131 4.97 -25.22 -1.28
CA GLY A 131 4.32 -24.68 -2.45
C GLY A 131 2.91 -24.22 -2.17
N ILE A 132 2.28 -23.66 -3.19
CA ILE A 132 0.84 -23.36 -3.18
C ILE A 132 0.15 -24.05 -4.34
N SER A 133 -1.10 -24.42 -4.11
CA SER A 133 -2.06 -24.71 -5.17
C SER A 133 -3.13 -23.62 -5.17
N LEU A 134 -3.36 -23.04 -6.34
CA LEU A 134 -4.36 -22.00 -6.57
C LEU A 134 -5.39 -22.52 -7.55
N ARG A 135 -6.68 -22.57 -7.15
CA ARG A 135 -7.77 -23.01 -8.04
C ARG A 135 -7.53 -24.41 -8.61
N GLY A 136 -6.93 -25.31 -7.81
CA GLY A 136 -6.52 -26.66 -8.25
C GLY A 136 -5.41 -26.65 -9.31
N SER A 137 -4.55 -25.64 -9.35
CA SER A 137 -3.32 -25.65 -10.12
C SER A 137 -2.40 -26.79 -9.65
N PRO A 138 -1.40 -27.18 -10.47
CA PRO A 138 -0.23 -27.87 -9.97
C PRO A 138 0.38 -27.14 -8.77
N THR A 139 1.15 -27.86 -7.97
CA THR A 139 1.94 -27.28 -6.89
C THR A 139 2.95 -26.30 -7.46
N ILE A 140 2.83 -25.04 -7.07
CA ILE A 140 3.73 -23.96 -7.42
C ILE A 140 4.75 -23.86 -6.30
N LYS A 141 6.03 -24.09 -6.60
CA LYS A 141 7.10 -23.92 -5.62
C LYS A 141 7.26 -22.43 -5.31
N ILE A 142 7.58 -22.11 -4.05
CA ILE A 142 7.79 -20.72 -3.65
C ILE A 142 9.09 -20.59 -2.89
N SER A 143 9.89 -19.62 -3.28
CA SER A 143 11.08 -19.21 -2.53
C SER A 143 10.66 -18.47 -1.26
N LEU A 144 11.10 -18.98 -0.12
CA LEU A 144 10.80 -18.39 1.19
C LEU A 144 11.92 -17.47 1.65
N LYS A 145 11.53 -16.29 2.13
CA LYS A 145 12.41 -15.35 2.82
C LYS A 145 12.19 -15.45 4.33
N PRO A 146 13.25 -15.61 5.14
CA PRO A 146 13.10 -15.48 6.59
C PRO A 146 12.65 -14.06 6.95
N ALA A 147 11.74 -13.94 7.90
CA ALA A 147 11.56 -12.69 8.60
C ALA A 147 12.87 -12.30 9.31
N ASP A 148 13.21 -11.02 9.32
CA ASP A 148 14.43 -10.53 9.96
C ASP A 148 14.40 -10.88 11.46
N SER A 149 15.54 -11.35 11.97
CA SER A 149 15.64 -11.82 13.35
C SER A 149 16.22 -10.78 14.30
N LYS A 150 16.88 -9.74 13.77
CA LYS A 150 17.62 -8.72 14.52
C LYS A 150 16.64 -7.65 15.01
N PHE A 151 16.60 -7.44 16.32
CA PHE A 151 15.80 -6.37 16.89
C PHE A 151 16.35 -5.00 16.50
N ARG A 152 15.44 -4.10 16.13
CA ARG A 152 15.65 -2.68 15.85
C ARG A 152 14.53 -1.88 16.51
N GLN A 153 14.86 -0.70 17.02
CA GLN A 153 13.89 0.20 17.64
C GLN A 153 13.02 0.87 16.57
N LEU A 154 13.65 1.39 15.50
CA LEU A 154 12.96 2.15 14.45
C LEU A 154 13.53 1.83 13.07
N ILE A 155 12.63 1.42 12.17
CA ILE A 155 12.94 1.20 10.76
C ILE A 155 12.12 2.17 9.91
N PHE A 156 12.74 2.77 8.89
CA PHE A 156 12.00 3.48 7.86
C PHE A 156 11.97 2.70 6.56
N CYS A 157 10.79 2.62 5.96
CA CYS A 157 10.55 2.01 4.67
C CYS A 157 9.93 3.06 3.77
N PRO A 158 10.74 4.03 3.30
CA PRO A 158 10.25 5.07 2.44
C PRO A 158 9.65 4.50 1.16
N GLY A 159 8.87 5.32 0.46
CA GLY A 159 8.48 5.05 -0.92
C GLY A 159 9.65 4.57 -1.78
N ARG A 160 9.37 3.84 -2.85
CA ARG A 160 10.45 3.39 -3.75
C ARG A 160 11.18 4.57 -4.39
N MET A 161 12.48 4.39 -4.63
CA MET A 161 13.30 5.35 -5.34
C MET A 161 13.11 5.22 -6.85
N PHE A 162 12.95 6.38 -7.49
CA PHE A 162 12.86 6.54 -8.94
C PHE A 162 14.02 7.36 -9.51
N LEU A 163 14.05 7.47 -10.84
CA LEU A 163 15.05 8.24 -11.57
C LEU A 163 15.20 9.69 -11.08
N PHE A 164 14.10 10.26 -10.61
CA PHE A 164 14.01 11.66 -10.22
C PHE A 164 14.34 11.91 -8.74
N GLU A 165 14.78 10.89 -7.99
CA GLU A 165 15.25 11.14 -6.63
C GLU A 165 16.44 12.10 -6.65
N GLN A 166 16.38 13.10 -5.80
CA GLN A 166 17.37 14.17 -5.76
C GLN A 166 18.40 13.85 -4.67
N TRP A 167 19.68 14.03 -4.97
CA TRP A 167 20.73 13.72 -3.98
C TRP A 167 20.60 14.56 -2.71
N HIS A 168 20.17 15.81 -2.82
CA HIS A 168 20.08 16.73 -1.68
C HIS A 168 18.88 16.40 -0.78
N LEU A 169 17.74 16.00 -1.35
CA LEU A 169 16.62 15.41 -0.60
C LEU A 169 17.03 14.09 0.06
N PHE A 170 17.71 13.21 -0.68
CA PHE A 170 18.24 11.97 -0.13
C PHE A 170 19.14 12.23 1.08
N LEU A 171 20.11 13.15 0.97
CA LEU A 171 20.98 13.53 2.10
C LEU A 171 20.17 14.08 3.28
N ALA A 172 19.25 15.02 3.05
CA ALA A 172 18.44 15.60 4.11
C ALA A 172 17.63 14.53 4.85
N THR A 173 17.03 13.59 4.11
CA THR A 173 16.25 12.48 4.67
C THR A 173 17.14 11.49 5.42
N MET A 174 18.31 11.12 4.89
CA MET A 174 19.24 10.20 5.55
C MET A 174 19.78 10.79 6.85
N GLU A 175 20.25 12.04 6.82
CA GLU A 175 20.88 12.68 7.97
C GLU A 175 19.86 13.05 9.05
N SER A 176 18.64 13.43 8.66
CA SER A 176 17.55 13.61 9.63
C SER A 176 17.19 12.30 10.32
N ASN A 177 16.97 11.22 9.57
CA ASN A 177 16.63 9.93 10.17
C ASN A 177 17.77 9.36 11.04
N LYS A 178 19.02 9.54 10.62
CA LYS A 178 20.21 9.19 11.42
C LYS A 178 20.24 9.95 12.74
N LEU A 179 20.03 11.26 12.70
CA LEU A 179 19.98 12.11 13.90
C LEU A 179 18.84 11.68 14.86
N LEU A 180 17.71 11.27 14.31
CA LEU A 180 16.54 10.85 15.07
C LEU A 180 16.64 9.41 15.62
N GLY A 181 17.71 8.69 15.31
CA GLY A 181 17.98 7.36 15.83
C GLY A 181 17.27 6.24 15.07
N ALA A 182 17.08 6.39 13.76
CA ALA A 182 16.68 5.28 12.90
C ALA A 182 17.79 4.22 12.86
N ASP A 183 17.43 2.95 13.10
CA ASP A 183 18.39 1.85 13.04
C ASP A 183 18.64 1.37 11.61
N LEU A 184 17.63 1.49 10.75
CA LEU A 184 17.68 1.01 9.38
C LEU A 184 16.66 1.73 8.48
N ILE A 185 17.07 1.98 7.24
CA ILE A 185 16.25 2.56 6.18
C ILE A 185 16.29 1.59 4.99
N ILE A 186 15.12 1.20 4.49
CA ILE A 186 15.01 0.26 3.36
C ILE A 186 14.74 1.03 2.06
N ALA A 187 15.74 1.11 1.19
CA ALA A 187 15.62 1.74 -0.12
C ALA A 187 15.25 0.71 -1.19
N HIS A 188 13.96 0.63 -1.52
CA HIS A 188 13.51 -0.12 -2.70
C HIS A 188 13.77 0.70 -3.96
N ILE A 189 14.68 0.26 -4.82
CA ILE A 189 15.06 0.95 -6.06
C ILE A 189 14.23 0.39 -7.21
N GLN A 190 13.38 1.21 -7.82
CA GLN A 190 12.77 0.88 -9.11
C GLN A 190 13.74 1.17 -10.26
N SER A 191 14.30 2.38 -10.25
CA SER A 191 15.31 2.87 -11.16
C SER A 191 15.95 4.07 -10.50
N ILE A 192 17.27 4.19 -10.49
CA ILE A 192 17.98 5.42 -10.10
C ILE A 192 19.14 5.66 -11.06
N ILE A 193 19.48 6.92 -11.30
CA ILE A 193 20.72 7.29 -12.00
C ILE A 193 21.95 6.68 -11.31
N THR A 194 22.93 6.23 -12.10
CA THR A 194 24.12 5.55 -11.57
C THR A 194 25.00 6.44 -10.71
N GLU A 195 24.95 7.76 -10.91
CA GLU A 195 25.72 8.73 -10.13
C GLU A 195 25.31 8.80 -8.65
N LEU A 196 24.09 8.37 -8.30
CA LEU A 196 23.65 8.29 -6.90
C LEU A 196 24.11 7.02 -6.18
N ILE A 197 24.49 5.97 -6.92
CA ILE A 197 24.86 4.67 -6.33
C ILE A 197 25.98 4.81 -5.29
N PRO A 198 27.09 5.53 -5.54
CA PRO A 198 28.16 5.61 -4.56
C PRO A 198 27.71 6.29 -3.26
N LEU A 199 26.78 7.25 -3.35
CA LEU A 199 26.22 7.92 -2.17
C LEU A 199 25.34 6.96 -1.36
N LEU A 200 24.52 6.13 -2.02
CA LEU A 200 23.76 5.08 -1.35
C LEU A 200 24.67 4.06 -0.67
N LYS A 201 25.77 3.67 -1.34
CA LYS A 201 26.75 2.73 -0.78
C LYS A 201 27.47 3.27 0.45
N ILE A 202 27.67 4.57 0.57
CA ILE A 202 28.20 5.19 1.79
C ILE A 202 27.28 4.86 2.99
N TYR A 203 25.98 5.13 2.87
CA TYR A 203 25.04 4.86 3.96
C TYR A 203 24.78 3.37 4.18
N GLU A 204 24.87 2.54 3.13
CA GLU A 204 24.79 1.09 3.27
C GLU A 204 26.00 0.54 4.05
N ASN A 205 27.20 1.04 3.78
CA ASN A 205 28.42 0.67 4.51
C ASN A 205 28.40 1.14 5.97
N GLU A 206 27.67 2.22 6.29
CA GLU A 206 27.43 2.63 7.67
C GLU A 206 26.37 1.77 8.39
N GLY A 207 25.69 0.88 7.67
CA GLY A 207 24.67 -0.03 8.22
C GLY A 207 23.31 0.61 8.48
N ILE A 208 23.12 1.89 8.13
CA ILE A 208 21.85 2.61 8.28
C ILE A 208 20.94 2.46 7.07
N LEU A 209 21.48 2.15 5.89
CA LEU A 209 20.69 1.92 4.67
C LEU A 209 20.80 0.46 4.24
N GLN A 210 19.72 -0.11 3.72
CA GLN A 210 19.75 -1.37 2.99
C GLN A 210 19.09 -1.17 1.62
N ILE A 211 19.86 -1.41 0.56
CA ILE A 211 19.40 -1.27 -0.81
C ILE A 211 18.71 -2.57 -1.26
N ARG A 212 17.55 -2.44 -1.92
CA ARG A 212 16.79 -3.58 -2.46
C ARG A 212 16.28 -3.26 -3.85
N SER A 213 16.11 -4.28 -4.67
CA SER A 213 15.29 -4.13 -5.87
C SER A 213 13.83 -3.93 -5.49
N SER A 214 13.16 -3.04 -6.22
CA SER A 214 11.71 -2.93 -6.19
C SER A 214 11.07 -4.13 -6.91
N LEU A 215 9.74 -4.18 -6.95
CA LEU A 215 9.01 -5.15 -7.73
C LEU A 215 8.33 -4.50 -8.93
N ARG A 216 8.50 -5.14 -10.09
CA ARG A 216 7.93 -4.80 -11.39
C ARG A 216 7.43 -6.10 -12.02
N MET A 217 6.14 -6.15 -12.31
CA MET A 217 5.51 -7.30 -12.95
C MET A 217 5.93 -7.40 -14.43
N PRO A 218 5.75 -8.56 -15.08
CA PRO A 218 6.10 -8.74 -16.48
C PRO A 218 5.44 -7.70 -17.38
N ASP A 219 6.17 -7.24 -18.39
CA ASP A 219 5.62 -6.30 -19.38
C ASP A 219 4.76 -7.03 -20.40
N ASN A 220 3.65 -6.41 -20.83
CA ASN A 220 2.65 -7.05 -21.66
C ASN A 220 3.16 -7.42 -23.05
N GLN A 221 4.06 -6.61 -23.62
CA GLN A 221 4.65 -6.84 -24.94
C GLN A 221 5.48 -8.12 -25.02
N LYS A 222 6.10 -8.53 -23.91
CA LYS A 222 6.96 -9.73 -23.87
C LYS A 222 6.17 -11.00 -23.58
N GLN A 223 5.02 -10.88 -22.93
CA GLN A 223 4.26 -12.01 -22.40
C GLN A 223 2.87 -12.16 -23.02
N ASN A 224 2.54 -11.45 -24.11
CA ASN A 224 1.22 -11.47 -24.74
C ASN A 224 0.06 -11.26 -23.75
N LEU A 225 0.25 -10.39 -22.76
CA LEU A 225 -0.80 -10.08 -21.78
C LEU A 225 -1.81 -9.12 -22.38
N LEU A 226 -3.10 -9.34 -22.08
CA LEU A 226 -4.20 -8.48 -22.54
C LEU A 226 -4.16 -7.06 -21.94
N PHE A 227 -3.29 -6.83 -20.96
CA PHE A 227 -3.07 -5.54 -20.32
C PHE A 227 -1.68 -5.49 -19.69
N ASN A 228 -1.18 -4.28 -19.43
CA ASN A 228 0.06 -4.11 -18.67
C ASN A 228 -0.24 -4.17 -17.16
N PRO A 229 0.23 -5.20 -16.43
CA PRO A 229 -0.10 -5.35 -15.01
C PRO A 229 0.47 -4.20 -14.16
N ASN A 230 1.59 -3.59 -14.58
CA ASN A 230 2.17 -2.45 -13.88
C ASN A 230 1.29 -1.19 -13.97
N GLU A 231 0.40 -1.08 -14.97
CA GLU A 231 -0.55 0.02 -15.12
C GLU A 231 -1.89 -0.23 -14.39
N GLU A 232 -2.10 -1.47 -13.96
CA GLU A 232 -3.34 -1.97 -13.37
C GLU A 232 -3.23 -2.24 -11.87
N THR A 233 -2.17 -1.70 -11.26
CA THR A 233 -1.95 -1.66 -9.80
C THR A 233 -1.93 -0.22 -9.31
N LEU A 234 -2.33 -0.04 -8.06
CA LEU A 234 -2.29 1.26 -7.41
C LEU A 234 -0.84 1.71 -7.25
N TRP A 235 -0.57 2.96 -7.63
CA TRP A 235 0.74 3.59 -7.56
C TRP A 235 1.84 2.71 -8.17
N ASN A 236 1.59 2.11 -9.34
CA ASN A 236 2.52 1.23 -10.05
C ASN A 236 3.15 0.18 -9.10
N ASN A 237 2.31 -0.44 -8.27
CA ASN A 237 2.64 -1.51 -7.33
C ASN A 237 3.53 -1.13 -6.13
N GLN A 238 3.66 0.16 -5.79
CA GLN A 238 4.46 0.61 -4.64
C GLN A 238 4.03 -0.02 -3.30
N LEU A 239 2.74 -0.34 -3.15
CA LEU A 239 2.22 -0.97 -1.92
C LEU A 239 2.92 -2.29 -1.59
N ILE A 240 3.41 -3.02 -2.58
CA ILE A 240 4.09 -4.28 -2.28
C ILE A 240 5.40 -4.06 -1.53
N ASN A 241 6.12 -2.98 -1.82
CA ASN A 241 7.39 -2.66 -1.15
C ASN A 241 7.15 -2.34 0.33
N PHE A 242 6.02 -1.69 0.64
CA PHE A 242 5.62 -1.44 2.02
C PHE A 242 5.27 -2.73 2.76
N HIS A 243 4.59 -3.66 2.09
CA HIS A 243 4.29 -4.96 2.69
C HIS A 243 5.49 -5.88 2.80
N GLU A 244 6.42 -5.84 1.85
CA GLU A 244 7.70 -6.55 1.96
C GLU A 244 8.45 -6.09 3.21
N CYS A 245 8.54 -4.77 3.43
CA CYS A 245 9.12 -4.25 4.66
C CYS A 245 8.30 -4.65 5.91
N LEU A 246 6.99 -4.42 5.92
CA LEU A 246 6.14 -4.72 7.07
C LEU A 246 6.31 -6.19 7.49
N TYR A 247 6.23 -7.11 6.54
CA TYR A 247 6.27 -8.54 6.80
C TYR A 247 7.65 -9.03 7.18
N GLU A 248 8.71 -8.51 6.57
CA GLU A 248 10.07 -8.87 6.99
C GLU A 248 10.38 -8.46 8.44
N PHE A 249 9.93 -7.28 8.86
CA PHE A 249 10.22 -6.75 10.20
C PHE A 249 9.08 -6.93 11.21
N LYS A 250 8.03 -7.66 10.81
CA LYS A 250 6.97 -8.11 11.71
C LYS A 250 7.37 -9.43 12.33
N LYS A 251 7.12 -9.59 13.62
CA LYS A 251 6.95 -10.89 14.26
C LYS A 251 5.70 -10.86 15.12
N GLY A 252 5.15 -12.03 15.43
CA GLY A 252 4.03 -12.16 16.37
C GLY A 252 2.68 -12.37 15.69
N ARG A 253 1.63 -11.87 16.36
CA ARG A 253 0.22 -12.26 16.17
C ARG A 253 -0.26 -12.05 14.73
N TRP A 254 -0.51 -13.14 14.03
CA TRP A 254 -1.31 -13.17 12.81
C TRP A 254 -2.76 -13.41 13.24
N GLY A 255 -3.65 -12.49 12.89
CA GLY A 255 -5.03 -12.44 13.41
C GLY A 255 -5.74 -13.78 13.32
N LYS A 256 -6.40 -14.18 14.41
CA LYS A 256 -7.16 -15.44 14.53
C LYS A 256 -8.60 -15.32 14.00
N LYS A 257 -8.91 -14.26 13.21
CA LYS A 257 -10.24 -14.12 12.61
C LYS A 257 -10.37 -15.16 11.50
N ASP A 258 -11.08 -16.23 11.85
CA ASP A 258 -11.89 -17.04 10.94
C ASP A 258 -11.18 -18.07 10.04
N LEU A 259 -10.31 -18.92 10.61
CA LEU A 259 -10.16 -20.29 10.05
C LEU A 259 -11.39 -21.18 10.35
N LEU A 260 -12.27 -20.76 11.27
CA LEU A 260 -13.48 -21.51 11.66
C LEU A 260 -14.80 -20.91 11.14
N ASN A 261 -14.78 -19.79 10.40
CA ASN A 261 -15.99 -19.16 9.86
C ASN A 261 -15.78 -18.62 8.44
N ILE A 262 -15.30 -19.45 7.52
CA ILE A 262 -15.42 -19.17 6.09
C ILE A 262 -16.87 -19.43 5.68
N ASN A 263 -17.75 -18.48 6.00
CA ASN A 263 -19.04 -18.33 5.36
C ASN A 263 -19.20 -16.85 5.02
N ILE A 264 -18.41 -16.39 4.06
CA ILE A 264 -18.48 -15.02 3.53
C ILE A 264 -19.78 -14.89 2.73
N LYS A 265 -20.84 -14.41 3.38
CA LYS A 265 -21.99 -13.81 2.69
C LYS A 265 -21.83 -12.29 2.66
N ASN A 266 -21.85 -11.78 1.43
CA ASN A 266 -22.42 -10.49 1.04
C ASN A 266 -21.82 -9.23 1.67
N HIS A 267 -20.77 -8.67 1.05
CA HIS A 267 -20.62 -7.20 1.06
C HIS A 267 -20.22 -6.57 -0.28
N PHE A 268 -19.68 -7.32 -1.24
CA PHE A 268 -19.29 -6.78 -2.56
C PHE A 268 -20.36 -6.91 -3.66
N TYR A 269 -21.42 -7.70 -3.43
CA TYR A 269 -22.47 -7.94 -4.42
C TYR A 269 -23.44 -6.76 -4.61
N SER A 270 -23.43 -5.75 -3.73
CA SER A 270 -24.37 -4.62 -3.80
C SER A 270 -24.06 -3.66 -4.95
N ASP A 271 -22.78 -3.42 -5.29
CA ASP A 271 -22.40 -2.38 -6.26
C ASP A 271 -22.56 -2.80 -7.72
N ILE A 272 -22.35 -4.08 -8.04
CA ILE A 272 -22.58 -4.61 -9.40
C ILE A 272 -24.07 -4.83 -9.64
N LYS A 273 -24.82 -5.30 -8.62
CA LYS A 273 -26.29 -5.28 -8.68
C LYS A 273 -26.77 -3.84 -8.86
N HIS A 274 -26.23 -2.84 -8.15
CA HIS A 274 -26.76 -1.47 -8.22
C HIS A 274 -26.72 -0.85 -9.62
N LYS A 275 -25.77 -1.19 -10.49
CA LYS A 275 -25.71 -0.64 -11.86
C LYS A 275 -26.63 -1.35 -12.86
N CYS A 276 -26.77 -2.69 -12.76
CA CYS A 276 -27.75 -3.41 -13.58
C CYS A 276 -29.19 -3.22 -13.06
N PHE A 277 -29.35 -3.15 -11.74
CA PHE A 277 -30.62 -2.84 -11.09
C PHE A 277 -31.00 -1.37 -11.21
N LYS A 278 -30.09 -0.38 -11.30
CA LYS A 278 -30.52 1.02 -11.55
C LYS A 278 -31.27 1.17 -12.86
N SER A 279 -30.79 0.52 -13.92
CA SER A 279 -31.43 0.54 -15.25
C SER A 279 -32.80 -0.15 -15.24
N SER A 280 -32.93 -1.27 -14.53
CA SER A 280 -34.19 -2.01 -14.42
C SER A 280 -35.12 -1.45 -13.34
N SER A 281 -34.60 -0.80 -12.30
CA SER A 281 -35.35 -0.11 -11.25
C SER A 281 -35.84 1.25 -11.71
N GLU A 282 -35.11 1.99 -12.56
CA GLU A 282 -35.64 3.19 -13.22
C GLU A 282 -36.74 2.82 -14.23
N LEU A 283 -36.62 1.67 -14.91
CA LEU A 283 -37.68 1.14 -15.77
C LEU A 283 -38.89 0.67 -14.95
N LEU A 284 -38.67 -0.06 -13.84
CA LEU A 284 -39.72 -0.50 -12.92
C LEU A 284 -40.33 0.66 -12.13
N LEU A 285 -39.59 1.73 -11.82
CA LEU A 285 -40.09 2.94 -11.18
C LEU A 285 -40.89 3.77 -12.20
N LYS A 286 -40.49 3.83 -13.47
CA LYS A 286 -41.31 4.41 -14.54
C LYS A 286 -42.59 3.61 -14.80
N ILE A 287 -42.55 2.27 -14.70
CA ILE A 287 -43.74 1.39 -14.76
C ILE A 287 -44.61 1.56 -13.51
N LYS A 288 -44.01 1.63 -12.31
CA LYS A 288 -44.69 1.83 -11.03
C LYS A 288 -45.36 3.21 -10.94
N ILE A 289 -44.70 4.28 -11.40
CA ILE A 289 -45.29 5.64 -11.49
C ILE A 289 -46.46 5.64 -12.51
N LYS A 290 -46.36 4.88 -13.60
CA LYS A 290 -47.48 4.70 -14.55
C LYS A 290 -48.64 3.90 -13.97
N MET A 291 -48.37 2.91 -13.11
CA MET A 291 -49.39 2.08 -12.45
C MET A 291 -49.99 2.74 -11.20
N GLU A 292 -49.23 3.52 -10.44
CA GLU A 292 -49.73 4.29 -9.27
C GLU A 292 -50.63 5.45 -9.70
N ASN A 293 -50.37 6.05 -10.87
CA ASN A 293 -51.30 7.00 -11.50
C ASN A 293 -52.59 6.31 -12.01
N PHE A 294 -52.56 4.99 -12.22
CA PHE A 294 -53.73 4.19 -12.56
C PHE A 294 -54.54 3.81 -11.31
N TYR A 295 -53.88 3.58 -10.18
CA TYR A 295 -54.51 3.18 -8.91
C TYR A 295 -55.11 4.34 -8.12
N LYS A 296 -54.62 5.59 -8.28
CA LYS A 296 -55.19 6.78 -7.63
C LYS A 296 -56.59 7.20 -8.13
N LYS A 297 -57.21 6.44 -9.06
CA LYS A 297 -58.61 6.61 -9.49
C LYS A 297 -59.61 5.64 -8.84
N GLY A 298 -59.18 4.75 -7.94
CA GLY A 298 -60.09 3.86 -7.19
C GLY A 298 -60.13 4.24 -5.70
N LYS A 299 -61.18 4.94 -5.27
CA LYS A 299 -61.47 5.23 -3.85
C LYS A 299 -62.12 4.03 -3.16
N GLY A 300 -61.79 3.81 -1.89
CA GLY A 300 -62.70 3.19 -0.90
C GLY A 300 -62.02 2.54 0.31
N ALA A 301 -62.08 3.23 1.46
CA ALA A 301 -62.14 2.82 2.90
C ALA A 301 -61.48 1.50 3.38
N GLY A 302 -60.87 1.36 4.57
CA GLY A 302 -60.72 2.17 5.78
C GLY A 302 -60.19 1.30 6.95
N LEU A 303 -59.78 1.95 8.07
CA LEU A 303 -59.55 1.42 9.46
C LEU A 303 -58.45 0.33 9.64
N MET A 304 -57.63 0.19 10.71
CA MET A 304 -57.54 0.72 12.08
C MET A 304 -56.09 0.61 12.63
N ARG A 305 -55.76 1.47 13.62
CA ARG A 305 -54.94 1.37 14.87
C ARG A 305 -54.10 0.09 15.14
N GLY A 306 -52.98 0.07 15.87
CA GLY A 306 -52.28 1.00 16.78
C GLY A 306 -51.36 0.20 17.77
N GLY A 307 -50.36 0.85 18.42
CA GLY A 307 -49.62 0.43 19.65
C GLY A 307 -48.38 -0.48 19.47
N ALA A 308 -47.12 -0.11 19.76
CA ALA A 308 -46.44 0.39 20.99
C ALA A 308 -46.21 -0.68 22.08
N PHE A 309 -44.94 -0.90 22.50
CA PHE A 309 -44.41 -1.24 23.86
C PHE A 309 -42.92 -1.69 23.73
N SER A 310 -41.94 -0.86 24.11
CA SER A 310 -41.11 -0.87 25.37
C SER A 310 -40.11 -2.05 25.44
N LEU A 311 -38.77 -1.92 25.46
CA LEU A 311 -37.81 -1.07 26.19
C LEU A 311 -37.79 -1.35 27.72
N PHE A 312 -36.90 -2.25 28.18
CA PHE A 312 -36.30 -2.29 29.53
C PHE A 312 -35.22 -3.38 29.64
N PHE A 313 -33.95 -3.00 29.86
CA PHE A 313 -33.08 -3.40 30.99
C PHE A 313 -31.60 -3.09 30.70
N ILE A 314 -31.02 -2.25 31.55
CA ILE A 314 -29.58 -2.01 31.71
C ILE A 314 -29.22 -2.32 33.16
N PHE A 315 -27.97 -2.78 33.36
CA PHE A 315 -27.15 -2.87 34.59
C PHE A 315 -27.35 -4.15 35.43
N PHE A 316 -26.33 -4.93 35.80
CA PHE A 316 -24.98 -4.63 36.32
C PHE A 316 -23.99 -5.83 36.14
N PHE A 317 -22.72 -5.61 36.53
CA PHE A 317 -21.55 -6.53 36.68
C PHE A 317 -20.61 -6.63 35.45
N HIS A 318 -19.28 -6.38 35.50
CA HIS A 318 -18.37 -6.45 36.64
C HIS A 318 -17.01 -5.73 36.40
N ALA A 319 -16.56 -4.93 37.38
CA ALA A 319 -15.28 -4.21 37.42
C ALA A 319 -14.06 -5.04 37.92
N GLY A 320 -14.13 -6.38 37.85
CA GLY A 320 -13.07 -7.29 38.33
C GLY A 320 -12.02 -7.68 37.27
N ILE A 321 -12.25 -7.34 36.00
CA ILE A 321 -11.42 -7.81 34.87
C ILE A 321 -10.20 -6.90 34.62
N PHE A 322 -10.20 -5.66 35.13
CA PHE A 322 -9.16 -4.67 34.81
C PHE A 322 -7.82 -4.90 35.52
N LYS A 323 -7.80 -5.48 36.73
CA LYS A 323 -6.56 -5.68 37.50
C LYS A 323 -5.72 -6.88 37.03
N LYS A 324 -6.37 -7.89 36.42
CA LYS A 324 -5.69 -9.08 35.88
C LYS A 324 -5.10 -8.85 34.48
N ILE A 325 -5.57 -7.82 33.78
CA ILE A 325 -5.05 -7.42 32.47
C ILE A 325 -3.74 -6.61 32.62
N LEU A 326 -3.55 -5.86 33.71
CA LEU A 326 -2.32 -5.07 33.89
C LEU A 326 -1.11 -5.88 34.36
N SER A 327 -1.27 -6.96 35.14
CA SER A 327 -0.11 -7.68 35.72
C SER A 327 0.56 -8.68 34.78
N VAL A 328 0.04 -8.89 33.57
CA VAL A 328 0.62 -9.82 32.57
C VAL A 328 1.63 -9.13 31.64
N TYR A 329 1.73 -7.80 31.66
CA TYR A 329 2.56 -7.06 30.69
C TYR A 329 3.96 -6.66 31.17
N PHE A 330 4.35 -7.00 32.40
CA PHE A 330 5.66 -6.64 32.95
C PHE A 330 6.47 -7.89 33.32
N PHE A 331 7.10 -8.50 32.33
CA PHE A 331 8.27 -9.34 32.54
C PHE A 331 9.30 -9.10 31.44
N SER A 332 10.55 -9.02 31.86
CA SER A 332 11.80 -8.81 31.12
C SER A 332 12.08 -9.91 30.08
N GLY A 333 11.18 -10.06 29.12
CA GLY A 333 11.28 -11.03 28.03
C GLY A 333 12.11 -10.48 26.88
N LYS A 334 12.98 -11.32 26.32
CA LYS A 334 13.60 -11.12 25.00
C LYS A 334 12.57 -10.55 24.04
N PHE A 335 12.88 -9.42 23.40
CA PHE A 335 11.97 -8.76 22.46
C PHE A 335 11.42 -9.77 21.43
N LEU A 336 10.09 -9.90 21.40
CA LEU A 336 9.35 -10.82 20.53
C LEU A 336 9.25 -10.33 19.07
N PHE A 337 9.89 -9.20 18.74
CA PHE A 337 9.72 -8.46 17.48
C PHE A 337 11.08 -8.14 16.85
N SER A 338 11.14 -7.96 15.52
CA SER A 338 12.36 -7.47 14.84
C SER A 338 12.37 -5.95 14.67
N ALA A 339 11.21 -5.30 14.68
CA ALA A 339 11.10 -3.86 14.83
C ALA A 339 10.11 -3.48 15.94
N ALA A 340 10.46 -2.52 16.80
CA ALA A 340 9.48 -1.91 17.71
C ALA A 340 8.54 -0.96 16.95
N PHE A 341 9.10 -0.17 16.01
CA PHE A 341 8.36 0.74 15.16
C PHE A 341 8.82 0.68 13.70
N ILE A 342 7.89 0.87 12.76
CA ILE A 342 8.17 1.03 11.33
C ILE A 342 7.49 2.29 10.82
N GLY A 343 8.24 3.19 10.18
CA GLY A 343 7.71 4.36 9.48
C GLY A 343 7.64 4.15 7.97
N PHE A 344 6.61 4.71 7.32
CA PHE A 344 6.41 4.64 5.87
C PHE A 344 6.32 6.05 5.24
N PRO A 345 7.40 6.85 5.27
CA PRO A 345 7.44 8.18 4.64
C PRO A 345 7.62 8.10 3.10
N ASP A 346 7.57 9.22 2.40
CA ASP A 346 8.21 9.37 1.09
C ASP A 346 9.65 9.92 1.25
N TRP A 347 10.48 9.87 0.20
CA TRP A 347 11.88 10.36 0.27
C TRP A 347 12.01 11.86 0.50
N ASP A 348 10.93 12.61 0.31
CA ASP A 348 10.80 14.03 0.55
C ASP A 348 9.99 14.36 1.81
N ASP A 349 9.64 13.37 2.63
CA ASP A 349 9.08 13.61 3.95
C ASP A 349 10.21 13.58 5.00
N ILE A 350 10.66 14.76 5.41
CA ILE A 350 11.71 14.93 6.41
C ILE A 350 11.06 14.88 7.79
N LEU A 351 11.34 13.83 8.56
CA LEU A 351 10.89 13.73 9.95
C LEU A 351 11.64 14.75 10.82
N ILE A 352 10.94 15.42 11.72
CA ILE A 352 11.48 16.37 12.67
C ILE A 352 10.95 16.04 14.06
N SER A 353 11.83 16.08 15.07
CA SER A 353 11.46 15.97 16.49
C SER A 353 11.96 17.19 17.27
N PRO A 354 11.08 18.10 17.70
CA PRO A 354 11.47 19.30 18.44
C PRO A 354 12.01 19.03 19.84
N SER A 355 11.49 18.02 20.54
CA SER A 355 11.74 17.83 21.98
C SER A 355 12.35 16.47 22.36
N ALA A 356 12.46 15.53 21.42
CA ALA A 356 12.99 14.19 21.70
C ALA A 356 14.09 13.82 20.69
N ILE A 357 15.34 14.06 21.06
CA ILE A 357 16.50 13.48 20.37
C ILE A 357 17.16 12.49 21.36
N PRO A 358 17.08 11.16 21.14
CA PRO A 358 16.52 10.49 19.96
C PRO A 358 14.98 10.42 19.97
N PHE A 359 14.37 10.50 18.79
CA PHE A 359 12.92 10.45 18.59
C PHE A 359 12.31 9.15 19.10
N THR A 360 13.06 8.06 19.01
CA THR A 360 12.66 6.73 19.46
C THR A 360 12.23 6.70 20.94
N LYS A 361 12.84 7.53 21.79
CA LYS A 361 12.46 7.64 23.20
C LYS A 361 11.07 8.25 23.34
N GLY A 362 10.81 9.39 22.70
CA GLY A 362 9.50 10.05 22.74
C GLY A 362 8.38 9.18 22.16
N LEU A 363 8.68 8.45 21.09
CA LEU A 363 7.74 7.49 20.50
C LEU A 363 7.45 6.30 21.44
N MET A 364 8.47 5.79 22.13
CA MET A 364 8.31 4.72 23.11
C MET A 364 7.49 5.19 24.31
N ASP A 365 7.79 6.37 24.88
CA ASP A 365 7.06 6.96 26.00
C ASP A 365 5.58 7.16 25.65
N PHE A 366 5.29 7.69 24.46
CA PHE A 366 3.93 7.85 23.97
C PHE A 366 3.23 6.50 23.76
N SER A 367 3.93 5.49 23.21
CA SER A 367 3.37 4.15 23.05
C SER A 367 3.10 3.44 24.38
N MET A 368 3.90 3.69 25.42
CA MET A 368 3.69 3.13 26.75
C MET A 368 2.49 3.77 27.44
N ALA A 369 2.31 5.08 27.27
CA ALA A 369 1.14 5.81 27.75
C ALA A 369 -0.15 5.42 26.99
N ASN A 370 -0.02 4.95 25.74
CA ASN A 370 -1.15 4.61 24.86
C ASN A 370 -1.03 3.19 24.28
N PRO A 371 -1.13 2.14 25.11
CA PRO A 371 -0.88 0.76 24.71
C PRO A 371 -1.86 0.24 23.64
N GLN A 372 -3.00 0.89 23.42
CA GLN A 372 -4.00 0.58 22.39
C GLN A 372 -3.68 1.17 20.99
N VAL A 373 -2.69 2.05 20.85
CA VAL A 373 -2.42 2.76 19.59
C VAL A 373 -1.51 1.94 18.67
N ALA A 374 -2.06 1.24 17.69
CA ALA A 374 -1.27 0.45 16.73
C ALA A 374 -0.45 1.31 15.77
N ALA A 375 -0.94 2.51 15.43
CA ALA A 375 -0.28 3.42 14.52
C ALA A 375 -0.42 4.87 14.93
N PHE A 376 0.65 5.61 14.67
CA PHE A 376 0.87 7.00 14.99
C PHE A 376 0.83 7.81 13.69
N LEU A 377 0.10 8.91 13.70
CA LEU A 377 0.01 9.86 12.58
C LEU A 377 0.71 11.17 12.97
N PRO A 378 2.02 11.34 12.72
CA PRO A 378 2.67 12.63 12.82
C PRO A 378 2.00 13.63 11.88
N LYS A 379 1.79 14.88 12.32
CA LYS A 379 1.32 15.91 11.39
C LYS A 379 2.30 16.09 10.24
N ARG A 380 1.79 16.50 9.09
CA ARG A 380 2.58 16.73 7.89
C ARG A 380 2.41 18.16 7.44
N TYR A 381 3.52 18.89 7.41
CA TYR A 381 3.58 20.29 7.03
C TYR A 381 4.08 20.45 5.59
N PRO A 382 3.48 21.36 4.80
CA PRO A 382 3.99 21.65 3.48
C PRO A 382 5.34 22.36 3.60
N GLY A 383 6.34 21.79 2.94
CA GLY A 383 7.71 22.27 2.94
C GLY A 383 8.21 22.56 1.54
N GLN A 384 9.21 23.43 1.43
CA GLN A 384 9.91 23.68 0.19
C GLN A 384 11.38 23.41 0.41
N ILE A 385 11.97 22.69 -0.53
CA ILE A 385 13.41 22.66 -0.71
C ILE A 385 13.75 23.52 -1.91
N GLU A 386 14.79 24.35 -1.79
CA GLU A 386 15.28 25.12 -2.91
C GLU A 386 15.72 24.19 -4.05
N ILE A 387 15.25 24.46 -5.27
CA ILE A 387 15.62 23.65 -6.44
C ILE A 387 17.14 23.56 -6.58
N LEU A 388 17.59 22.40 -7.03
CA LEU A 388 19.01 22.05 -7.06
C LEU A 388 19.90 23.05 -7.81
N GLU A 389 19.43 23.59 -8.93
CA GLU A 389 20.15 24.61 -9.73
C GLU A 389 20.40 25.89 -8.92
N LYS A 390 19.43 26.26 -8.08
CA LYS A 390 19.48 27.48 -7.28
C LYS A 390 20.32 27.28 -6.02
N LEU A 391 20.24 26.10 -5.40
CA LEU A 391 21.12 25.67 -4.31
C LEU A 391 22.60 25.82 -4.71
N LEU A 392 22.96 25.24 -5.86
CA LEU A 392 24.34 25.20 -6.34
C LEU A 392 24.87 26.54 -6.85
N SER A 393 23.99 27.43 -7.34
CA SER A 393 24.41 28.76 -7.82
C SER A 393 24.65 29.77 -6.69
N ARG A 394 23.94 29.62 -5.55
CA ARG A 394 24.09 30.51 -4.39
C ARG A 394 25.29 30.20 -3.52
N SER A 395 25.53 28.91 -3.23
CA SER A 395 26.68 28.49 -2.43
C SER A 395 27.44 27.34 -3.13
N PRO A 396 28.28 27.66 -4.12
CA PRO A 396 29.06 26.64 -4.83
C PRO A 396 30.13 25.98 -3.95
N THR A 397 30.57 26.65 -2.88
CA THR A 397 31.63 26.20 -1.97
C THR A 397 31.11 25.50 -0.72
N SER A 398 29.91 25.83 -0.23
CA SER A 398 29.29 25.18 0.93
C SER A 398 27.80 24.81 0.73
N PRO A 399 27.46 24.03 -0.31
CA PRO A 399 26.07 23.71 -0.62
C PRO A 399 25.36 22.92 0.49
N ILE A 400 26.09 22.20 1.36
CA ILE A 400 25.51 21.49 2.52
C ILE A 400 25.07 22.46 3.61
N GLU A 401 25.87 23.47 3.91
CA GLU A 401 25.49 24.49 4.89
C GLU A 401 24.25 25.24 4.41
N HIS A 402 24.27 25.67 3.14
CA HIS A 402 23.14 26.35 2.52
C HIS A 402 21.88 25.47 2.47
N LEU A 403 22.04 24.18 2.17
CA LEU A 403 20.94 23.20 2.12
C LEU A 403 20.12 23.17 3.42
N PHE A 404 20.78 23.00 4.56
CA PHE A 404 20.09 22.84 5.83
C PHE A 404 19.72 24.17 6.49
N LEU A 405 20.57 25.20 6.37
CA LEU A 405 20.37 26.47 7.07
C LEU A 405 19.37 27.38 6.34
N GLU A 406 19.29 27.29 5.00
CA GLU A 406 18.53 28.24 4.21
C GLU A 406 17.56 27.61 3.20
N SER A 407 17.89 26.45 2.63
CA SER A 407 17.12 25.91 1.50
C SER A 407 15.89 25.13 1.91
N ILE A 408 15.87 24.48 3.07
CA ILE A 408 14.69 23.74 3.55
C ILE A 408 13.86 24.63 4.47
N LYS A 409 12.67 24.98 4.00
CA LYS A 409 11.70 25.80 4.73
C LYS A 409 10.35 25.12 4.77
N PHE A 410 9.51 25.46 5.74
CA PHE A 410 8.15 24.93 5.81
C PHE A 410 7.15 25.92 6.37
N SER A 411 5.87 25.70 6.06
CA SER A 411 4.77 26.44 6.66
C SER A 411 4.33 25.73 7.93
N ILE A 412 4.21 26.48 9.03
CA ILE A 412 3.56 26.00 10.27
C ILE A 412 2.02 25.98 10.15
N TRP A 413 1.50 26.57 9.08
CA TRP A 413 0.07 26.59 8.78
C TRP A 413 -0.24 25.47 7.79
N PRO A 414 -1.03 24.44 8.19
CA PRO A 414 -1.53 23.47 7.24
C PRO A 414 -2.56 24.19 6.37
N GLU A 415 -2.15 24.71 5.21
CA GLU A 415 -3.04 25.49 4.36
C GLU A 415 -4.23 24.68 3.79
N ASP A 416 -4.24 23.34 3.96
CA ASP A 416 -5.42 22.51 3.70
C ASP A 416 -5.50 21.36 4.72
N ALA A 417 -6.67 21.15 5.33
CA ALA A 417 -6.96 19.99 6.19
C ALA A 417 -6.91 18.63 5.44
N GLU A 418 -6.59 18.63 4.14
CA GLU A 418 -6.49 17.45 3.28
C GLU A 418 -5.08 16.82 3.23
N PHE A 419 -4.09 17.35 3.97
CA PHE A 419 -2.76 16.75 3.96
C PHE A 419 -2.76 15.41 4.68
N ILE A 420 -2.90 14.36 3.88
CA ILE A 420 -2.85 13.00 4.38
C ILE A 420 -1.44 12.75 4.94
N SER A 421 -1.41 12.48 6.23
CA SER A 421 -0.22 12.19 7.01
C SER A 421 0.49 10.92 6.51
N LYS A 422 1.73 10.73 6.95
CA LYS A 422 2.47 9.47 6.83
C LYS A 422 2.44 8.76 8.17
N ILE A 423 2.65 7.45 8.15
CA ILE A 423 2.43 6.65 9.36
C ILE A 423 3.74 6.16 9.96
N ILE A 424 3.73 6.04 11.28
CA ILE A 424 4.68 5.23 12.03
C ILE A 424 3.84 4.23 12.81
N LEU A 425 4.18 2.94 12.80
CA LEU A 425 3.33 1.90 13.36
C LEU A 425 4.09 0.87 14.18
N ARG A 426 3.35 0.14 15.02
CA ARG A 426 3.79 -1.04 15.75
C ARG A 426 3.47 -2.28 14.91
N PRO A 427 4.46 -2.92 14.24
CA PRO A 427 4.21 -3.94 13.22
C PRO A 427 3.44 -5.17 13.74
N GLN A 428 3.55 -5.47 15.03
CA GLN A 428 2.83 -6.57 15.68
C GLN A 428 1.32 -6.31 15.83
N LEU A 429 0.86 -5.07 15.67
CA LEU A 429 -0.54 -4.66 15.86
C LEU A 429 -1.26 -4.30 14.56
N VAL A 430 -0.55 -4.44 13.44
CA VAL A 430 -1.03 -4.08 12.10
C VAL A 430 -0.87 -5.27 11.18
N ASN A 431 -1.88 -5.51 10.34
CA ASN A 431 -1.88 -6.56 9.33
C ASN A 431 -1.47 -6.04 7.96
N SER A 432 -1.70 -4.77 7.66
CA SER A 432 -1.34 -4.18 6.37
C SER A 432 -1.20 -2.68 6.44
N VAL A 433 -0.55 -2.10 5.44
CA VAL A 433 -0.23 -0.67 5.32
C VAL A 433 -0.71 -0.13 3.97
N ASP A 434 -1.12 1.12 3.92
CA ASP A 434 -1.39 1.86 2.70
C ASP A 434 -0.38 3.01 2.53
N LEU A 435 -0.42 3.71 1.39
CA LEU A 435 0.50 4.81 1.07
C LEU A 435 0.49 5.94 2.11
N HIS A 436 -0.63 6.07 2.81
CA HIS A 436 -1.01 7.24 3.59
C HIS A 436 -1.60 6.88 4.96
N GLY A 437 -1.66 5.60 5.30
CA GLY A 437 -2.48 5.13 6.42
C GLY A 437 -2.24 3.65 6.72
N VAL A 438 -2.82 3.17 7.81
CA VAL A 438 -2.87 1.73 8.05
C VAL A 438 -3.95 1.09 7.17
N GLY A 439 -3.65 -0.05 6.55
CA GLY A 439 -4.63 -0.80 5.76
C GLY A 439 -5.59 -1.59 6.66
N GLN A 440 -5.04 -2.35 7.61
CA GLN A 440 -5.79 -3.18 8.56
C GLN A 440 -5.11 -3.17 9.93
N ILE A 441 -5.84 -2.74 10.96
CA ILE A 441 -5.40 -2.78 12.36
C ILE A 441 -5.98 -4.03 13.03
N ILE A 442 -5.21 -4.67 13.93
CA ILE A 442 -5.74 -5.78 14.74
C ILE A 442 -6.89 -5.27 15.61
N GLU A 443 -7.97 -6.04 15.69
CA GLU A 443 -9.13 -5.70 16.51
C GLU A 443 -8.76 -5.32 17.95
N GLY A 444 -9.38 -4.24 18.45
CA GLY A 444 -9.10 -3.67 19.77
C GLY A 444 -7.99 -2.63 19.80
N PHE A 445 -7.27 -2.43 18.70
CA PHE A 445 -6.28 -1.36 18.56
C PHE A 445 -6.76 -0.25 17.64
N ILE A 446 -6.17 0.94 17.78
CA ILE A 446 -6.57 2.15 17.07
C ILE A 446 -5.38 2.86 16.41
N GLN A 447 -5.69 3.77 15.50
CA GLN A 447 -4.76 4.77 15.00
C GLN A 447 -4.95 6.07 15.81
N SER A 448 -3.86 6.76 16.13
CA SER A 448 -3.90 8.05 16.85
C SER A 448 -2.96 9.05 16.22
N GLU A 449 -3.32 10.33 16.29
CA GLU A 449 -2.38 11.41 16.01
C GLU A 449 -1.21 11.37 16.97
N LEU A 450 -0.01 11.67 16.45
CA LEU A 450 1.18 11.86 17.25
C LEU A 450 1.33 13.35 17.57
N PRO A 451 1.48 13.74 18.85
CA PRO A 451 1.71 15.12 19.24
C PRO A 451 2.93 15.74 18.52
N GLU A 452 2.79 16.97 18.04
CA GLU A 452 3.81 17.65 17.24
C GLU A 452 5.11 17.94 18.01
N ASN A 453 5.01 18.10 19.33
CA ASN A 453 6.19 18.22 20.18
C ASN A 453 7.03 16.94 20.15
N ILE A 454 6.42 15.78 19.92
CA ILE A 454 7.13 14.50 19.73
C ILE A 454 7.71 14.44 18.32
N ALA A 455 6.87 14.50 17.28
CA ALA A 455 7.35 14.58 15.91
C ALA A 455 6.30 15.05 14.89
N PHE A 456 6.80 15.56 13.77
CA PHE A 456 6.03 15.88 12.57
C PHE A 456 6.89 15.66 11.32
N PHE A 457 6.26 15.53 10.16
CA PHE A 457 6.93 15.51 8.86
C PHE A 457 6.89 16.90 8.21
N VAL A 458 7.98 17.26 7.54
CA VAL A 458 8.03 18.34 6.55
C VAL A 458 8.07 17.68 5.18
N HIS A 459 7.03 17.86 4.37
CA HIS A 459 7.02 17.39 2.99
C HIS A 459 7.76 18.39 2.10
N ALA A 460 9.06 18.19 1.92
CA ALA A 460 10.01 19.09 1.29
C ALA A 460 9.94 19.05 -0.25
N ARG A 461 8.75 19.26 -0.82
CA ARG A 461 8.53 19.32 -2.28
C ARG A 461 7.85 20.63 -2.64
N ASP A 462 8.32 21.31 -3.70
CA ASP A 462 7.95 22.69 -4.10
C ASP A 462 6.46 23.10 -3.98
N PHE A 463 6.04 23.56 -2.79
CA PHE A 463 4.74 24.16 -2.51
C PHE A 463 4.75 25.66 -2.81
N LYS A 464 4.55 26.02 -4.08
CA LYS A 464 4.61 27.42 -4.54
C LYS A 464 3.63 28.40 -3.90
N ASN A 465 2.55 27.89 -3.29
CA ASN A 465 1.45 28.73 -2.80
C ASN A 465 1.46 28.92 -1.28
N ALA A 466 2.27 28.17 -0.53
CA ALA A 466 2.28 28.25 0.92
C ALA A 466 3.33 29.22 1.44
N ARG A 467 2.99 30.00 2.46
CA ARG A 467 3.95 30.89 3.11
C ARG A 467 4.92 30.08 3.97
N MET A 468 6.17 29.99 3.53
CA MET A 468 7.24 29.34 4.29
C MET A 468 7.67 30.22 5.47
N THR A 469 7.32 29.83 6.69
CA THR A 469 7.52 30.65 7.91
C THR A 469 8.57 30.10 8.86
N ALA A 470 9.03 28.86 8.67
CA ALA A 470 9.97 28.19 9.57
C ALA A 470 11.12 27.52 8.81
N ILE A 471 12.26 27.38 9.50
CA ILE A 471 13.42 26.58 9.10
C ILE A 471 13.48 25.29 9.92
N LEU A 472 14.24 24.30 9.46
CA LEU A 472 14.42 23.06 10.21
C LEU A 472 15.05 23.31 11.60
N PRO A 473 14.39 22.94 12.71
CA PRO A 473 14.92 23.19 14.06
C PRO A 473 16.33 22.64 14.32
N PRO A 474 16.75 21.46 13.81
CA PRO A 474 18.10 20.95 14.00
C PRO A 474 19.06 21.29 12.85
N ALA A 475 18.82 22.34 12.05
CA ALA A 475 19.59 22.64 10.85
C ALA A 475 21.12 22.68 11.07
N LEU A 476 21.60 23.36 12.11
CA LEU A 476 23.04 23.41 12.44
C LEU A 476 23.64 22.04 12.74
N LEU A 477 22.89 21.19 13.47
CA LEU A 477 23.34 19.85 13.83
C LEU A 477 23.35 18.92 12.61
N LEU A 478 22.33 19.04 11.75
CA LEU A 478 22.29 18.32 10.48
C LEU A 478 23.44 18.71 9.56
N THR A 479 23.72 20.01 9.41
CA THR A 479 24.89 20.50 8.67
C THR A 479 26.18 19.87 9.17
N ARG A 480 26.43 19.97 10.48
CA ARG A 480 27.65 19.43 11.10
C ARG A 480 27.78 17.92 10.89
N ASN A 481 26.73 17.16 11.15
CA ASN A 481 26.75 15.70 11.01
C ASN A 481 26.96 15.29 9.55
N THR A 482 26.31 15.96 8.61
CA THR A 482 26.47 15.70 7.17
C THR A 482 27.90 15.96 6.72
N LEU A 483 28.49 17.09 7.12
CA LEU A 483 29.88 17.41 6.79
C LEU A 483 30.86 16.39 7.38
N LEU A 484 30.64 15.92 8.61
CA LEU A 484 31.44 14.85 9.23
C LEU A 484 31.29 13.52 8.49
N THR A 485 30.06 13.14 8.11
CA THR A 485 29.82 11.94 7.29
C THR A 485 30.58 12.07 5.97
N LEU A 486 30.44 13.19 5.25
CA LEU A 486 31.15 13.40 3.99
C LEU A 486 32.67 13.38 4.16
N GLN A 487 33.21 14.05 5.18
CA GLN A 487 34.64 14.05 5.48
C GLN A 487 35.19 12.65 5.76
N LYS A 488 34.48 11.84 6.55
CA LYS A 488 34.84 10.45 6.86
C LYS A 488 35.00 9.59 5.59
N HIS A 489 34.26 9.91 4.53
CA HIS A 489 34.31 9.21 3.24
C HIS A 489 35.15 9.95 2.18
N ASN A 490 36.03 10.87 2.60
CA ASN A 490 36.89 11.68 1.71
C ASN A 490 36.13 12.57 0.71
N LEU A 491 34.96 13.07 1.12
CA LEU A 491 34.08 13.96 0.34
C LEU A 491 34.01 15.37 0.95
N SER A 492 35.09 15.83 1.58
CA SER A 492 35.11 17.03 2.42
C SER A 492 34.78 18.35 1.71
N SER A 493 34.84 18.42 0.38
CA SER A 493 34.40 19.60 -0.38
C SER A 493 33.73 19.21 -1.69
N PHE A 494 32.61 19.87 -1.99
CA PHE A 494 31.91 19.79 -3.28
C PHE A 494 32.81 20.22 -4.45
N SER A 495 33.71 21.18 -4.22
CA SER A 495 34.59 21.71 -5.25
C SER A 495 35.76 20.77 -5.58
N SER A 496 36.16 19.88 -4.67
CA SER A 496 37.27 18.95 -4.88
C SER A 496 36.81 17.51 -5.15
N SER A 497 35.73 17.05 -4.53
CA SER A 497 35.27 15.67 -4.61
C SER A 497 34.83 15.27 -6.05
N PRO A 498 35.48 14.26 -6.67
CA PRO A 498 35.04 13.72 -7.95
C PRO A 498 33.62 13.15 -7.94
N LEU A 499 33.18 12.56 -6.82
CA LEU A 499 31.84 11.99 -6.67
C LEU A 499 30.77 13.09 -6.71
N LEU A 500 30.86 14.06 -5.79
CA LEU A 500 29.93 15.18 -5.70
C LEU A 500 29.82 16.00 -7.00
N LYS A 501 30.92 16.10 -7.79
CA LYS A 501 30.89 16.76 -9.11
C LYS A 501 30.04 16.03 -10.15
N LYS A 502 29.92 14.70 -10.04
CA LYS A 502 29.14 13.85 -10.94
C LYS A 502 27.66 13.81 -10.59
N LEU A 503 27.29 14.14 -9.35
CA LEU A 503 25.88 14.19 -8.96
C LEU A 503 25.12 15.16 -9.90
N PRO A 504 23.85 14.85 -10.24
CA PRO A 504 23.06 15.74 -11.07
C PRO A 504 23.03 17.13 -10.49
N LYS A 505 23.01 18.12 -11.39
CA LYS A 505 22.91 19.54 -11.04
C LYS A 505 21.55 20.12 -11.41
N LYS A 506 20.69 19.32 -12.06
CA LYS A 506 19.41 19.76 -12.60
C LYS A 506 18.29 18.78 -12.36
N GLU A 507 17.08 19.29 -12.20
CA GLU A 507 15.87 18.49 -11.98
C GLU A 507 15.12 18.23 -13.29
N LYS A 508 15.80 17.57 -14.23
CA LYS A 508 15.36 17.39 -15.63
C LYS A 508 13.92 16.85 -15.76
N TYR A 509 13.51 15.95 -14.87
CA TYR A 509 12.24 15.20 -14.99
C TYR A 509 11.16 15.60 -13.99
N LEU A 510 11.51 16.30 -12.90
CA LEU A 510 10.56 16.55 -11.81
C LEU A 510 9.40 17.44 -12.26
N ASN A 511 9.68 18.50 -13.01
CA ASN A 511 8.66 19.42 -13.51
C ASN A 511 7.63 18.71 -14.41
N LEU A 512 8.09 17.80 -15.28
CA LEU A 512 7.21 17.00 -16.14
C LEU A 512 6.29 16.12 -15.30
N LEU A 513 6.87 15.42 -14.32
CA LEU A 513 6.13 14.52 -13.44
C LEU A 513 5.12 15.27 -12.58
N ASN A 514 5.53 16.34 -11.89
CA ASN A 514 4.65 17.16 -11.05
C ASN A 514 3.49 17.75 -11.88
N ASN A 515 3.75 18.22 -13.10
CA ASN A 515 2.68 18.72 -13.97
C ASN A 515 1.69 17.63 -14.40
N CYS A 516 2.15 16.38 -14.59
CA CYS A 516 1.25 15.26 -14.81
C CYS A 516 0.44 14.91 -13.55
N LEU A 517 1.11 14.81 -12.40
CA LEU A 517 0.57 14.29 -11.15
C LEU A 517 -0.33 15.25 -10.37
N LYS A 518 -0.48 16.50 -10.81
CA LYS A 518 -1.42 17.47 -10.22
C LYS A 518 -2.78 16.80 -10.02
N ARG A 519 -3.18 16.63 -8.76
CA ARG A 519 -4.31 15.79 -8.29
C ARG A 519 -5.61 16.04 -9.05
N LYS A 520 -5.96 17.32 -9.28
CA LYS A 520 -7.14 17.74 -10.08
C LYS A 520 -7.16 17.17 -11.50
N ASN A 521 -5.99 16.93 -12.10
CA ASN A 521 -5.87 16.34 -13.44
C ASN A 521 -6.00 14.82 -13.42
N ILE A 522 -5.50 14.13 -12.39
CA ILE A 522 -5.50 12.66 -12.37
C ILE A 522 -6.83 12.10 -11.90
N GLU A 523 -7.43 12.62 -10.83
CA GLU A 523 -8.70 12.08 -10.32
C GLU A 523 -9.82 12.17 -11.39
N GLY A 524 -9.90 13.30 -12.09
CA GLY A 524 -10.83 13.49 -13.21
C GLY A 524 -10.55 12.54 -14.39
N ARG A 525 -9.27 12.32 -14.74
CA ARG A 525 -8.88 11.39 -15.82
C ARG A 525 -9.17 9.94 -15.46
N VAL A 526 -8.77 9.49 -14.27
CA VAL A 526 -8.96 8.12 -13.80
C VAL A 526 -10.44 7.73 -13.78
N ARG A 527 -11.33 8.67 -13.41
CA ARG A 527 -12.78 8.45 -13.44
C ARG A 527 -13.36 8.33 -14.86
N THR A 528 -12.77 9.04 -15.83
CA THR A 528 -13.30 9.15 -17.21
C THR A 528 -12.62 8.19 -18.20
N GLN A 529 -11.48 7.61 -17.86
CA GLN A 529 -10.76 6.71 -18.75
C GLN A 529 -11.43 5.36 -18.95
N LYS A 530 -11.32 4.87 -20.20
CA LYS A 530 -11.82 3.56 -20.63
C LYS A 530 -10.84 2.42 -20.35
N GLN A 531 -9.54 2.69 -20.24
CA GLN A 531 -8.48 1.67 -20.16
C GLN A 531 -8.16 1.26 -18.72
N SER A 532 -7.26 1.99 -18.03
CA SER A 532 -6.94 1.77 -16.62
C SER A 532 -7.63 2.80 -15.74
N LYS A 533 -8.25 2.32 -14.67
CA LYS A 533 -8.86 3.15 -13.63
C LYS A 533 -7.99 3.21 -12.36
N CYS A 534 -6.70 2.90 -12.49
CA CYS A 534 -5.74 3.04 -11.41
C CYS A 534 -5.13 4.42 -11.35
N PHE A 535 -4.94 4.93 -10.12
CA PHE A 535 -3.98 6.00 -9.85
C PHE A 535 -2.57 5.45 -10.06
N ASN A 536 -1.94 5.86 -11.17
CA ASN A 536 -0.68 5.28 -11.63
C ASN A 536 0.06 6.30 -12.53
N TYR A 537 1.40 6.28 -12.53
CA TYR A 537 2.23 7.10 -13.43
C TYR A 537 1.98 6.82 -14.92
N ALA A 538 1.46 5.64 -15.26
CA ALA A 538 0.99 5.29 -16.61
C ALA A 538 -0.05 6.28 -17.16
N GLN A 539 -0.79 6.95 -16.28
CA GLN A 539 -1.76 8.00 -16.62
C GLN A 539 -1.11 9.26 -17.21
N CYS A 540 0.22 9.35 -17.16
CA CYS A 540 1.00 10.41 -17.79
C CYS A 540 1.28 10.18 -19.28
N LYS A 541 0.98 8.99 -19.81
CA LYS A 541 1.12 8.70 -21.25
C LYS A 541 0.08 9.48 -22.08
N PRO A 542 0.42 9.85 -23.33
CA PRO A 542 1.73 9.75 -23.98
C PRO A 542 2.69 10.91 -23.61
N LYS A 543 2.24 11.87 -22.79
CA LYS A 543 2.97 13.13 -22.52
C LYS A 543 4.33 12.92 -21.85
N ILE A 544 4.52 11.81 -21.14
CA ILE A 544 5.79 11.43 -20.54
C ILE A 544 6.21 10.07 -21.11
N LYS A 545 7.40 10.02 -21.72
CA LYS A 545 8.08 8.75 -21.98
C LYS A 545 8.49 8.18 -20.63
N LEU A 546 7.90 7.05 -20.24
CA LEU A 546 8.23 6.36 -18.98
C LEU A 546 9.57 5.61 -19.05
N GLN A 547 10.26 5.70 -20.19
CA GLN A 547 11.59 5.22 -20.41
C GLN A 547 12.41 6.38 -20.97
N ILE A 548 13.54 6.62 -20.33
CA ILE A 548 14.48 7.65 -20.73
C ILE A 548 15.71 6.91 -21.25
N GLU A 549 15.94 7.09 -22.55
CA GLU A 549 17.13 6.62 -23.25
C GLU A 549 18.30 7.58 -22.94
N ASP A 550 19.53 7.11 -23.15
CA ASP A 550 20.79 7.87 -22.98
C ASP A 550 21.22 8.21 -21.56
N GLU A 551 20.56 7.65 -20.55
CA GLU A 551 20.96 7.76 -19.14
C GLU A 551 21.28 6.36 -18.60
N GLU A 552 22.37 6.22 -17.83
CA GLU A 552 22.70 4.97 -17.17
C GLU A 552 22.00 4.90 -15.81
N CYS A 553 21.19 3.85 -15.62
CA CYS A 553 20.42 3.66 -14.41
C CYS A 553 20.55 2.26 -13.82
N LEU A 554 20.62 2.21 -12.49
CA LEU A 554 20.42 1.00 -11.71
C LEU A 554 18.92 0.69 -11.66
N ASN A 555 18.49 -0.26 -12.49
CA ASN A 555 17.09 -0.64 -12.63
C ASN A 555 16.81 -1.96 -11.91
N THR A 556 15.56 -2.10 -11.45
CA THR A 556 15.00 -3.41 -11.12
C THR A 556 14.96 -4.32 -12.36
N ASP A 557 15.45 -5.54 -12.20
CA ASP A 557 15.38 -6.62 -13.17
C ASP A 557 14.78 -7.84 -12.46
N ASN A 558 13.56 -8.21 -12.84
CA ASN A 558 12.85 -9.33 -12.23
C ASN A 558 12.78 -10.51 -13.19
N LEU A 559 13.11 -11.69 -12.68
CA LEU A 559 12.96 -12.96 -13.36
C LEU A 559 11.64 -13.60 -12.93
N TRP A 560 10.80 -13.94 -13.91
CA TRP A 560 9.49 -14.53 -13.66
C TRP A 560 9.40 -15.90 -14.33
N GLU A 561 8.91 -16.89 -13.61
CA GLU A 561 8.42 -18.15 -14.17
C GLU A 561 6.95 -17.98 -14.53
N GLU A 562 6.54 -18.48 -15.69
CA GLU A 562 5.13 -18.53 -16.09
C GLU A 562 4.63 -19.98 -16.06
N ILE A 563 3.53 -20.19 -15.35
CA ILE A 563 2.77 -21.44 -15.34
C ILE A 563 1.43 -21.17 -16.02
N TYR A 564 1.23 -21.76 -17.20
CA TYR A 564 -0.02 -21.64 -17.94
C TYR A 564 -0.89 -22.89 -17.79
N LEU A 565 -2.15 -22.68 -17.41
CA LEU A 565 -3.16 -23.72 -17.25
C LEU A 565 -4.26 -23.51 -18.29
N PRO A 566 -4.10 -24.08 -19.51
CA PRO A 566 -5.01 -23.79 -20.64
C PRO A 566 -6.46 -24.17 -20.33
N ASN A 567 -6.68 -25.33 -19.69
CA ASN A 567 -8.02 -25.80 -19.33
C ASN A 567 -8.75 -24.90 -18.33
N LYS A 568 -8.04 -23.95 -17.70
CA LYS A 568 -8.58 -23.02 -16.72
C LYS A 568 -8.49 -21.57 -17.17
N HIS A 569 -7.94 -21.31 -18.37
CA HIS A 569 -7.60 -19.96 -18.83
C HIS A 569 -6.91 -19.16 -17.72
N LEU A 570 -5.88 -19.76 -17.11
CA LEU A 570 -5.23 -19.20 -15.92
C LEU A 570 -3.73 -19.16 -16.14
N ARG A 571 -3.16 -17.96 -16.03
CA ARG A 571 -1.72 -17.69 -16.09
C ARG A 571 -1.24 -17.30 -14.70
N ILE A 572 -0.24 -17.99 -14.20
CA ILE A 572 0.36 -17.73 -12.89
C ILE A 572 1.82 -17.36 -13.11
N PHE A 573 2.17 -16.14 -12.71
CA PHE A 573 3.53 -15.61 -12.79
C PHE A 573 4.16 -15.67 -11.41
N VAL A 574 5.26 -16.39 -11.28
CA VAL A 574 5.99 -16.57 -10.02
C VAL A 574 7.29 -15.79 -10.08
N LEU A 575 7.51 -14.91 -9.10
CA LEU A 575 8.76 -14.15 -9.03
C LEU A 575 9.88 -15.03 -8.46
N GLU A 576 10.79 -15.43 -9.34
CA GLU A 576 11.96 -16.26 -9.00
C GLU A 576 13.07 -15.43 -8.36
N GLU A 577 13.45 -14.35 -9.03
CA GLU A 577 14.57 -13.52 -8.63
C GLU A 577 14.25 -12.05 -8.89
N SER A 578 14.72 -11.18 -8.01
CA SER A 578 14.66 -9.74 -8.18
C SER A 578 16.05 -9.18 -7.88
N ARG A 579 16.62 -8.50 -8.88
CA ARG A 579 17.99 -7.99 -8.80
C ARG A 579 18.05 -6.57 -9.37
N LEU A 580 19.15 -5.90 -9.07
CA LEU A 580 19.46 -4.59 -9.62
C LEU A 580 20.48 -4.75 -10.75
N LYS A 581 20.22 -4.09 -11.89
CA LYS A 581 21.13 -4.08 -13.04
C LYS A 581 21.27 -2.69 -13.61
N ILE A 582 22.50 -2.34 -13.97
CA ILE A 582 22.76 -1.12 -14.74
C ILE A 582 22.28 -1.34 -16.17
N LYS A 583 21.47 -0.41 -16.67
CA LYS A 583 20.94 -0.38 -18.05
C LYS A 583 21.01 1.05 -18.57
N LYS A 584 21.21 1.22 -19.88
CA LYS A 584 21.18 2.53 -20.58
C LYS A 584 19.76 3.06 -20.82
N ILE A 585 18.82 2.62 -19.99
CA ILE A 585 17.42 3.01 -20.04
C ILE A 585 16.98 3.18 -18.58
N CYS A 586 16.50 4.36 -18.25
CA CYS A 586 15.95 4.64 -16.94
C CYS A 586 14.42 4.50 -16.96
N GLN A 587 13.87 3.77 -15.99
CA GLN A 587 12.43 3.56 -15.88
C GLN A 587 11.81 4.56 -14.90
N ILE A 588 10.64 5.10 -15.25
CA ILE A 588 9.78 5.86 -14.34
C ILE A 588 8.71 4.94 -13.75
#